data_AF-A0AAX3M1W4-F1
#
_entry.id   AF-A0AAX3M1W4-F1
#
_cell.length_a   1.000
_cell.length_b   1.000
_cell.length_c   1.000
_cell.angle_alpha   90.00
_cell.angle_beta   90.00
_cell.angle_gamma   90.00
#
_symmetry.space_group_name_H-M   'P 1'
#
loop_
_entity.id
_entity.type
_entity.pdbx_description
1 polymer ?
#
loop_
_entity_poly.entity_id
_entity_poly.type
_entity_poly.pdbx_seq_one_letter_code
_entity_poly.pdbx_strand_id
1 'polypeptide(L)'
;MIQPVLKDLIITGNPNIHGKLQFTETEDIGDDFYLSGTACIGTEDSIGEDNFDFTIMTPKELERQLRNGTQIIIGKGIFIVDKLDFEVITETINQILLKHQGETWEAVAISLNPYFSWEYTDSVHLNAEEFFAMIKEESEKDNE
;
A
#
# COMPACT_ATOMS: atom_id res chain seq x y z
N MET A 1 -14.10 -15.97 11.39
CA MET A 1 -13.29 -15.44 10.26
C MET A 1 -12.69 -14.13 10.70
N ILE A 2 -11.46 -13.87 10.28
CA ILE A 2 -10.76 -12.63 10.56
C ILE A 2 -11.36 -11.54 9.67
N GLN A 3 -11.75 -10.43 10.32
CA GLN A 3 -12.23 -9.22 9.67
C GLN A 3 -11.11 -8.16 9.79
N PRO A 4 -10.56 -7.66 8.66
CA PRO A 4 -9.60 -6.56 8.70
C PRO A 4 -10.28 -5.26 9.12
N VAL A 5 -9.54 -4.44 9.87
CA VAL A 5 -9.92 -3.08 10.25
C VAL A 5 -8.78 -2.11 9.98
N LEU A 6 -9.12 -0.90 9.55
CA LEU A 6 -8.15 0.18 9.40
C LEU A 6 -7.79 0.70 10.79
N LYS A 7 -6.50 0.67 11.13
CA LYS A 7 -5.97 1.14 12.41
C LYS A 7 -5.39 2.55 12.30
N ASP A 8 -4.70 2.82 11.20
CA ASP A 8 -4.14 4.13 10.89
C ASP A 8 -4.08 4.36 9.37
N LEU A 9 -4.01 5.62 8.97
CA LEU A 9 -3.85 6.06 7.59
C LEU A 9 -2.75 7.12 7.51
N ILE A 10 -1.65 6.77 6.86
CA ILE A 10 -0.53 7.67 6.63
C ILE A 10 -0.58 8.13 5.17
N ILE A 11 -0.59 9.45 4.94
CA ILE A 11 -0.48 10.02 3.60
C ILE A 11 0.74 10.92 3.56
N THR A 12 1.65 10.64 2.63
CA THR A 12 2.89 11.39 2.44
C THR A 12 3.00 11.95 1.03
N GLY A 13 3.70 13.08 0.91
CA GLY A 13 3.99 13.73 -0.36
C GLY A 13 5.44 14.15 -0.45
N ASN A 14 5.81 14.75 -1.58
CA ASN A 14 7.15 15.31 -1.75
C ASN A 14 7.24 16.66 -1.01
N PRO A 15 8.08 16.80 0.03
CA PRO A 15 8.19 18.05 0.79
C PRO A 15 8.70 19.23 -0.05
N ASN A 16 9.40 18.97 -1.15
CA ASN A 16 9.84 20.03 -2.07
C ASN A 16 8.70 20.59 -2.93
N ILE A 17 7.58 19.87 -3.05
CA ILE A 17 6.40 20.29 -3.83
C ILE A 17 5.34 20.87 -2.89
N HIS A 18 5.03 20.18 -1.80
CA HIS A 18 3.91 20.53 -0.92
C HIS A 18 4.33 21.28 0.36
N GLY A 19 5.64 21.48 0.58
CA GLY A 19 6.16 22.14 1.78
C GLY A 19 6.10 21.28 3.06
N LYS A 20 5.61 20.04 2.97
CA LYS A 20 5.56 19.07 4.07
C LYS A 20 5.69 17.63 3.55
N LEU A 21 6.16 16.75 4.42
CA LEU A 21 6.29 15.32 4.12
C LEU A 21 4.99 14.56 4.32
N GLN A 22 4.26 14.85 5.40
CA GLN A 22 3.07 14.11 5.80
C GLN A 22 1.86 15.04 5.89
N PHE A 23 0.73 14.55 5.42
CA PHE A 23 -0.58 15.13 5.62
C PHE A 23 -1.27 14.42 6.77
N THR A 24 -1.96 15.18 7.60
CA THR A 24 -2.67 14.66 8.78
C THR A 24 -4.16 14.95 8.74
N GLU A 25 -4.61 15.72 7.74
CA GLU A 25 -5.99 16.15 7.56
C GLU A 25 -6.26 16.51 6.09
N THR A 26 -7.53 16.72 5.77
CA THR A 26 -7.98 17.20 4.45
C THR A 26 -7.39 18.59 4.18
N GLU A 27 -6.74 18.74 3.04
CA GLU A 27 -6.11 19.99 2.64
C GLU A 27 -6.27 20.24 1.14
N ASP A 28 -6.43 21.51 0.77
CA ASP A 28 -6.41 21.91 -0.63
C ASP A 28 -4.96 22.08 -1.10
N ILE A 29 -4.47 21.06 -1.79
CA ILE A 29 -3.15 21.05 -2.45
C ILE A 29 -3.26 21.17 -3.97
N GLY A 30 -4.43 21.57 -4.48
CA GLY A 30 -4.74 21.69 -5.91
C GLY A 30 -5.23 20.38 -6.56
N ASP A 31 -5.31 20.40 -7.90
CA ASP A 31 -5.89 19.35 -8.74
C ASP A 31 -4.85 18.53 -9.52
N ASP A 32 -3.55 18.72 -9.24
CA ASP A 32 -2.42 18.09 -9.95
C ASP A 32 -1.38 17.60 -8.95
N PHE A 33 -1.70 16.50 -8.27
CA PHE A 33 -0.81 15.88 -7.29
C PHE A 33 -0.72 14.37 -7.39
N TYR A 34 0.35 13.87 -6.80
CA TYR A 34 0.69 12.46 -6.58
C TYR A 34 1.19 12.32 -5.14
N LEU A 35 0.59 11.42 -4.37
CA LEU A 35 0.92 11.14 -2.98
C LEU A 35 1.04 9.63 -2.75
N SER A 36 1.79 9.25 -1.73
CA SER A 36 1.86 7.88 -1.23
C SER A 36 0.94 7.73 -0.03
N GLY A 37 0.14 6.66 -0.02
CA GLY A 37 -0.70 6.27 1.11
C GLY A 37 -0.26 4.94 1.70
N THR A 38 -0.34 4.79 3.01
CA THR A 38 -0.17 3.53 3.73
C THR A 38 -1.40 3.34 4.62
N ALA A 39 -2.15 2.28 4.35
CA ALA A 39 -3.22 1.83 5.23
C ALA A 39 -2.60 0.83 6.21
N CYS A 40 -2.59 1.17 7.50
CA CYS A 40 -2.19 0.24 8.55
C CYS A 40 -3.41 -0.61 8.91
N ILE A 41 -3.37 -1.89 8.57
CA ILE A 41 -4.54 -2.77 8.68
C ILE A 41 -4.21 -3.89 9.66
N GLY A 42 -5.10 -4.13 10.60
CA GLY A 42 -4.98 -5.20 11.58
C GLY A 42 -6.33 -5.84 11.89
N THR A 43 -6.45 -6.39 13.09
CA THR A 43 -7.72 -6.93 13.62
C THR A 43 -8.19 -6.10 14.81
N GLU A 44 -9.49 -6.03 15.05
CA GLU A 44 -10.08 -5.26 16.17
C GLU A 44 -9.37 -5.55 17.50
N ASP A 45 -9.15 -6.84 17.79
CA ASP A 45 -8.63 -7.36 19.06
C ASP A 45 -7.10 -7.30 19.20
N SER A 46 -6.37 -6.89 18.14
CA SER A 46 -4.91 -6.82 18.13
C SER A 46 -4.41 -5.37 18.09
N ILE A 47 -3.26 -5.15 18.72
CA ILE A 47 -2.45 -3.94 18.57
C ILE A 47 -1.61 -4.01 17.28
N GLY A 48 -1.21 -5.21 16.86
CA GLY A 48 -0.43 -5.41 15.65
C GLY A 48 -1.21 -5.12 14.37
N GLU A 49 -0.50 -4.53 13.41
CA GLU A 49 -0.96 -4.12 12.09
C GLU A 49 0.14 -4.37 11.07
N ASP A 50 -0.26 -4.59 9.82
CA ASP A 50 0.65 -4.64 8.69
C ASP A 50 0.41 -3.43 7.78
N ASN A 51 1.44 -3.06 7.03
CA ASN A 51 1.39 -1.96 6.08
C ASN A 51 0.86 -2.42 4.72
N PHE A 52 -0.12 -1.68 4.21
CA PHE A 52 -0.70 -1.85 2.89
C PHE A 52 -0.58 -0.55 2.12
N ASP A 53 0.42 -0.49 1.24
CA ASP A 53 0.76 0.71 0.48
C ASP A 53 -0.13 0.89 -0.73
N PHE A 54 -0.43 2.14 -1.05
CA PHE A 54 -1.17 2.55 -2.24
C PHE A 54 -0.74 3.94 -2.69
N THR A 55 -1.18 4.32 -3.87
CA THR A 55 -0.92 5.63 -4.48
C THR A 55 -2.21 6.42 -4.52
N ILE A 56 -2.13 7.72 -4.24
CA ILE A 56 -3.23 8.66 -4.42
C ILE A 56 -2.82 9.64 -5.51
N MET A 57 -3.63 9.78 -6.53
CA MET A 57 -3.34 10.72 -7.62
C MET A 57 -4.60 11.37 -8.17
N THR A 58 -4.41 12.53 -8.77
CA THR A 58 -5.48 13.23 -9.49
C THR A 58 -5.60 12.75 -10.94
N PRO A 59 -6.76 12.93 -11.61
CA PRO A 59 -6.87 12.68 -13.04
C PRO A 59 -5.85 13.46 -13.88
N LYS A 60 -5.52 14.69 -13.47
CA LYS A 60 -4.55 15.54 -14.15
C LYS A 60 -3.12 15.03 -14.02
N GLU A 61 -2.75 14.54 -12.84
CA GLU A 61 -1.48 13.83 -12.65
C GLU A 61 -1.39 12.61 -13.57
N LEU A 62 -2.46 11.81 -13.65
CA LEU A 62 -2.51 10.61 -14.48
C LEU A 62 -2.31 10.95 -15.95
N GLU A 63 -3.02 11.98 -16.43
CA GLU A 63 -2.86 12.51 -17.77
C GLU A 63 -1.43 13.00 -18.01
N ARG A 64 -0.84 13.72 -17.05
CA ARG A 64 0.52 14.24 -17.16
C ARG A 64 1.56 13.13 -17.26
N GLN A 65 1.43 12.06 -16.47
CA GLN A 65 2.33 10.91 -16.56
C GLN A 65 2.26 10.23 -17.93
N LEU A 66 1.04 10.05 -18.47
CA LEU A 66 0.83 9.47 -19.80
C LEU A 66 1.42 10.34 -20.92
N ARG A 67 1.33 11.67 -20.78
CA ARG A 67 1.89 12.61 -21.76
C ARG A 67 3.41 12.75 -21.67
N ASN A 68 4.01 12.47 -20.50
CA ASN A 68 5.43 12.70 -20.24
C ASN A 68 6.32 11.46 -20.41
N GLY A 69 5.88 10.48 -21.20
CA GLY A 69 6.70 9.35 -21.65
C GLY A 69 6.30 7.98 -21.08
N THR A 70 5.41 7.93 -20.09
CA THR A 70 4.79 6.67 -19.67
C THR A 70 3.72 6.27 -20.67
N GLN A 71 3.92 5.17 -21.41
CA GLN A 71 2.96 4.75 -22.45
C GLN A 71 1.79 3.93 -21.90
N ILE A 72 1.99 3.24 -20.77
CA ILE A 72 1.00 2.36 -20.13
C ILE A 72 1.14 2.50 -18.62
N ILE A 73 0.01 2.59 -17.90
CA ILE A 73 -0.06 2.59 -16.44
C ILE A 73 -0.90 1.41 -16.00
N ILE A 74 -0.37 0.60 -15.07
CA ILE A 74 -1.08 -0.52 -14.44
C ILE A 74 -1.68 -0.01 -13.13
N GLY A 75 -3.01 0.04 -13.03
CA GLY A 75 -3.73 0.74 -11.96
C GLY A 75 -3.86 0.02 -10.62
N LYS A 76 -3.15 -1.09 -10.38
CA LYS A 76 -3.21 -1.84 -9.11
C LYS A 76 -2.71 -0.92 -7.98
N GLY A 77 -3.49 -0.78 -6.91
CA GLY A 77 -3.11 0.08 -5.79
C GLY A 77 -3.15 1.58 -6.06
N ILE A 78 -3.90 2.04 -7.06
CA ILE A 78 -4.02 3.47 -7.39
C ILE A 78 -5.44 3.97 -7.07
N PHE A 79 -5.53 4.95 -6.17
CA PHE A 79 -6.75 5.68 -5.85
C PHE A 79 -6.74 6.99 -6.62
N ILE A 80 -7.65 7.12 -7.58
CA ILE A 80 -7.80 8.34 -8.37
C ILE A 80 -8.85 9.22 -7.68
N VAL A 81 -8.43 10.39 -7.21
CA VAL A 81 -9.25 11.32 -6.43
C VAL A 81 -9.33 12.69 -7.11
N ASP A 82 -10.43 13.42 -6.91
CA ASP A 82 -10.57 14.79 -7.43
C ASP A 82 -9.74 15.79 -6.62
N LYS A 83 -9.67 15.57 -5.31
CA LYS A 83 -8.94 16.39 -4.32
C LYS A 83 -8.47 15.50 -3.17
N LEU A 84 -7.53 15.99 -2.37
CA LEU A 84 -7.13 15.31 -1.14
C LEU A 84 -8.26 15.46 -0.12
N ASP A 85 -8.89 14.35 0.25
CA ASP A 85 -9.98 14.30 1.21
C ASP A 85 -9.84 13.05 2.08
N PHE A 86 -9.37 13.25 3.31
CA PHE A 86 -9.07 12.14 4.23
C PHE A 86 -10.33 11.33 4.56
N GLU A 87 -11.47 12.01 4.77
CA GLU A 87 -12.71 11.33 5.12
C GLU A 87 -13.16 10.40 3.98
N VAL A 88 -13.11 10.88 2.74
CA VAL A 88 -13.47 10.07 1.56
C VAL A 88 -12.49 8.90 1.37
N ILE A 89 -11.19 9.12 1.56
CA ILE A 89 -10.18 8.06 1.44
C ILE A 89 -10.39 7.00 2.52
N THR A 90 -10.52 7.41 3.79
CA THR A 90 -10.77 6.52 4.93
C THR A 90 -12.05 5.72 4.74
N GLU A 91 -13.15 6.37 4.34
CA GLU A 91 -14.42 5.69 4.08
C GLU A 91 -14.27 4.67 2.94
N THR A 92 -13.58 5.04 1.86
CA THR A 92 -13.32 4.14 0.74
C THR A 92 -12.53 2.91 1.17
N ILE A 93 -11.49 3.08 1.99
CA ILE A 93 -10.71 1.98 2.56
C ILE A 93 -11.61 1.09 3.42
N ASN A 94 -12.39 1.66 4.34
CA ASN A 94 -13.30 0.89 5.19
C ASN A 94 -14.32 0.09 4.36
N GLN A 95 -14.87 0.66 3.29
CA GLN A 95 -15.76 -0.04 2.37
C GLN A 95 -15.09 -1.18 1.59
N ILE A 96 -13.78 -1.08 1.35
CA ILE A 96 -12.98 -2.20 0.83
C ILE A 96 -12.88 -3.26 1.93
N LEU A 97 -12.38 -2.91 3.13
CA LEU A 97 -12.15 -3.87 4.21
C LEU A 97 -13.41 -4.66 4.61
N LEU A 98 -14.58 -4.02 4.63
CA LEU A 98 -15.87 -4.66 4.92
C LEU A 98 -16.24 -5.81 3.97
N LYS A 99 -15.66 -5.85 2.76
CA LYS A 99 -15.93 -6.89 1.76
C LYS A 99 -14.97 -8.08 1.86
N HIS A 100 -13.96 -7.98 2.72
CA HIS A 100 -12.89 -8.96 2.84
C HIS A 100 -12.90 -9.61 4.23
N GLN A 101 -12.78 -10.93 4.26
CA GLN A 101 -12.65 -11.73 5.48
C GLN A 101 -11.99 -13.07 5.11
N GLY A 102 -11.35 -13.73 6.08
CA GLY A 102 -10.63 -14.98 5.82
C GLY A 102 -10.49 -15.87 7.04
N GLU A 103 -10.03 -17.10 6.84
CA GLU A 103 -9.70 -18.02 7.95
C GLU A 103 -8.36 -17.69 8.59
N THR A 104 -7.41 -17.16 7.81
CA THR A 104 -6.09 -16.72 8.25
C THR A 104 -5.84 -15.26 7.87
N TRP A 105 -4.90 -14.62 8.56
CA TRP A 105 -4.50 -13.25 8.25
C TRP A 105 -3.92 -13.14 6.84
N GLU A 106 -3.05 -14.09 6.46
CA GLU A 106 -2.48 -14.17 5.11
C GLU A 106 -3.57 -14.24 4.03
N ALA A 107 -4.64 -15.02 4.23
CA ALA A 107 -5.75 -15.08 3.28
C ALA A 107 -6.47 -13.72 3.15
N VAL A 108 -6.62 -12.98 4.26
CA VAL A 108 -7.15 -11.61 4.24
C VAL A 108 -6.20 -10.68 3.49
N ALA A 109 -4.91 -10.67 3.84
CA ALA A 109 -3.90 -9.81 3.23
C ALA A 109 -3.80 -10.04 1.71
N ILE A 110 -3.74 -11.30 1.27
CA ILE A 110 -3.73 -11.66 -0.16
C ILE A 110 -5.00 -11.16 -0.86
N SER A 111 -6.16 -11.25 -0.21
CA SER A 111 -7.41 -10.79 -0.80
C SER A 111 -7.44 -9.27 -1.02
N LEU A 112 -6.65 -8.50 -0.26
CA LEU A 112 -6.55 -7.04 -0.36
C LEU A 112 -5.61 -6.56 -1.48
N ASN A 113 -4.81 -7.46 -2.07
CA ASN A 113 -3.84 -7.16 -3.12
C ASN A 113 -4.37 -6.36 -4.32
N PRO A 114 -5.64 -6.48 -4.78
CA PRO A 114 -6.13 -5.64 -5.88
C PRO A 114 -6.09 -4.14 -5.57
N TYR A 115 -6.20 -3.77 -4.29
CA TYR A 115 -6.33 -2.39 -3.81
C TYR A 115 -5.07 -1.84 -3.16
N PHE A 116 -4.18 -2.72 -2.69
CA PHE A 116 -2.98 -2.33 -1.96
C PHE A 116 -1.79 -3.24 -2.28
N SER A 117 -0.60 -2.78 -1.92
CA SER A 117 0.62 -3.58 -1.88
C SER A 117 0.95 -3.92 -0.43
N TRP A 118 0.77 -5.16 -0.04
CA TRP A 118 1.16 -5.63 1.29
C TRP A 118 2.69 -5.70 1.40
N GLU A 119 3.29 -5.32 2.53
CA GLU A 119 4.75 -5.30 2.70
C GLU A 119 5.43 -6.67 2.52
N TYR A 120 4.68 -7.77 2.72
CA TYR A 120 5.14 -9.14 2.48
C TYR A 120 4.74 -9.71 1.12
N THR A 121 4.19 -8.89 0.21
CA THR A 121 3.93 -9.33 -1.17
C THR A 121 5.26 -9.80 -1.77
N ASP A 122 5.30 -11.04 -2.25
CA ASP A 122 6.49 -11.71 -2.82
C ASP A 122 7.59 -12.09 -1.81
N SER A 123 7.32 -12.03 -0.50
CA SER A 123 8.21 -12.59 0.52
C SER A 123 8.14 -14.12 0.54
N VAL A 124 9.29 -14.76 0.67
CA VAL A 124 9.37 -16.22 0.90
C VAL A 124 9.53 -16.48 2.38
N HIS A 125 8.59 -17.20 2.98
CA HIS A 125 8.78 -17.72 4.32
C HIS A 125 9.70 -18.93 4.26
N LEU A 126 10.91 -18.77 4.81
CA LEU A 126 11.87 -19.85 4.97
C LEU A 126 11.72 -20.47 6.34
N ASN A 127 11.64 -21.79 6.38
CA ASN A 127 11.90 -22.52 7.62
C ASN A 127 13.42 -22.63 7.88
N ALA A 128 13.80 -23.14 9.05
CA ALA A 128 15.21 -23.22 9.44
C ALA A 128 16.05 -24.04 8.46
N GLU A 129 15.52 -25.16 7.96
CA GLU A 129 16.23 -26.03 7.01
C GLU A 129 16.44 -25.33 5.66
N GLU A 130 15.39 -24.68 5.14
CA GLU A 130 15.45 -23.90 3.89
C GLU A 130 16.41 -22.72 4.00
N PHE A 131 16.40 -22.03 5.14
CA PHE A 131 17.33 -20.93 5.42
C PHE A 131 18.79 -21.39 5.42
N PHE A 132 19.10 -22.50 6.11
CA PHE A 132 20.46 -23.05 6.13
C PHE A 132 20.89 -23.61 4.77
N ALA A 133 19.97 -24.18 3.98
CA ALA A 133 20.25 -24.62 2.62
C ALA A 133 20.63 -23.43 1.73
N MET A 134 19.87 -22.33 1.79
CA MET A 134 20.13 -21.12 1.00
C MET A 134 21.49 -20.49 1.34
N ILE A 135 21.86 -20.44 2.63
CA ILE A 135 23.19 -19.97 3.07
C ILE A 135 24.31 -20.83 2.47
N LYS A 136 24.12 -22.15 2.46
CA LYS A 136 25.13 -23.08 1.95
C LYS A 136 25.33 -22.93 0.45
N GLU A 137 24.25 -22.82 -0.34
CA GLU A 137 24.32 -22.61 -1.78
C GLU A 137 25.05 -21.32 -2.16
N GLU A 138 24.80 -20.21 -1.46
CA GLU A 138 25.52 -18.95 -1.69
C GLU A 138 27.01 -19.06 -1.34
N SER A 139 27.36 -19.77 -0.25
CA SER A 139 28.77 -19.98 0.12
C SER A 139 29.56 -20.83 -0.87
N GLU A 140 28.89 -21.67 -1.66
CA GLU A 140 29.52 -22.51 -2.68
C GLU A 140 29.72 -21.74 -4.00
N LYS A 141 28.85 -20.77 -4.33
CA LYS A 141 28.99 -19.89 -5.52
C LYS A 141 30.19 -18.94 -5.43
N ASP A 142 30.56 -18.50 -4.24
CA ASP A 142 31.73 -17.63 -4.02
C ASP A 142 33.07 -18.38 -4.15
N ASN A 143 33.06 -19.70 -4.28
CA ASN A 143 34.25 -20.55 -4.39
C ASN A 143 34.49 -21.12 -5.81
N GLU A 144 33.71 -20.71 -6.82
CA GLU A 144 33.92 -20.98 -8.26
C GLU A 144 34.42 -19.74 -9.01
#